data_AF-A0A7C3DXW7-F1
#
_entry.id   AF-A0A7C3DXW7-F1
#
_cell.length_a   1.000
_cell.length_b   1.000
_cell.length_c   1.000
_cell.angle_alpha   90.00
_cell.angle_beta   90.00
_cell.angle_gamma   90.00
#
_symmetry.space_group_name_H-M   'P 1'
#
loop_
_entity.id
_entity.type
_entity.pdbx_description
1 polymer ?
#
loop_
_entity_poly.entity_id
_entity_poly.type
_entity_poly.pdbx_seq_one_letter_code
_entity_poly.pdbx_strand_id
1 'polypeptide(L)'
;MRRLSSSALRWHFDPESPFTERGFIRAHEASKGLRGLQASHAHSRTAHGSRPSGGRACRWANGPSAWSRPACDHAESTDTALRAGANTAGAPSRVKGVGALDVHKRRGFPRAGGWPGLLRRETGSSSPTHSVKPKETESVSDGRIESAAGSIARIEALGYRCLRYVSCALRRFQVLVGPNASGKSTFLDVPAFLRDFVRAGLIAAVEGDARLAIPHRASDPRQLTWMNQGRGFELAIEAVIPTDLRSRVKNGKAHLCRYELGVSLEGPVRVVTENLWLRPEEPAAVPAQKTLFPEPPAPPTGIAHAPRKRSPAGWKKIVGRGEEPERVIFCAETSGWNNPFRVPADKAALASLPEDEERFPVATWFRRLLSEGIQRLALSSEAMRLPSPPSRAKGYLPDGSNLPWIVHTLEASHPDRLRDWVAHVQEALPDVERIETREREEDRHRYLVLVYKNGLTIPSWLVSDGTLRLLALTLLAYIPNLSGLYLVEEPENGIHPRAVETIYQSLSSVYGAHVLLATHSPVILGMAHPSELLCFARNKEGATDIVSGDEHPSLKQWRGTLDLGTLFASGLLG
;
A
#
# COMPACT_ATOMS: atom_id res chain seq x y z
N MET A 1 9.00 30.15 -67.73
CA MET A 1 8.01 29.28 -67.06
C MET A 1 8.49 28.94 -65.64
N ARG A 2 7.69 28.24 -64.83
CA ARG A 2 7.78 28.21 -63.35
C ARG A 2 9.06 27.57 -62.79
N ARG A 3 9.49 28.01 -61.59
CA ARG A 3 10.51 27.36 -60.75
C ARG A 3 9.92 26.89 -59.41
N LEU A 4 10.33 25.67 -59.05
CA LEU A 4 10.60 25.04 -57.75
C LEU A 4 10.48 25.84 -56.42
N SER A 5 9.99 25.12 -55.40
CA SER A 5 10.54 24.95 -54.02
C SER A 5 10.04 25.78 -52.81
N SER A 6 9.60 25.02 -51.79
CA SER A 6 9.87 25.15 -50.33
C SER A 6 9.51 26.42 -49.52
N SER A 7 8.46 26.27 -48.68
CA SER A 7 8.37 26.72 -47.27
C SER A 7 7.24 25.90 -46.60
N ALA A 8 7.32 25.40 -45.36
CA ALA A 8 7.70 25.99 -44.07
C ALA A 8 6.68 27.03 -43.57
N LEU A 9 5.71 26.59 -42.78
CA LEU A 9 4.68 27.44 -42.16
C LEU A 9 4.94 27.53 -40.65
N ARG A 10 5.40 28.70 -40.21
CA ARG A 10 5.53 29.06 -38.79
C ARG A 10 4.19 29.57 -38.28
N TRP A 11 3.86 29.29 -37.02
CA TRP A 11 2.87 30.09 -36.30
C TRP A 11 3.50 31.44 -35.94
N HIS A 12 2.98 32.53 -36.50
CA HIS A 12 3.38 33.88 -36.14
C HIS A 12 2.38 34.45 -35.12
N PHE A 13 2.93 34.98 -34.02
CA PHE A 13 2.26 36.00 -33.22
C PHE A 13 2.29 37.32 -34.01
N ASP A 14 1.20 38.09 -33.96
CA ASP A 14 1.18 39.49 -34.40
C ASP A 14 0.20 40.27 -33.50
N PRO A 15 0.62 41.35 -32.80
CA PRO A 15 -0.23 42.03 -31.82
C PRO A 15 -0.63 43.46 -32.23
N GLU A 16 -1.93 43.74 -32.41
CA GLU A 16 -2.46 45.09 -32.16
C GLU A 16 -3.98 45.09 -31.82
N SER A 17 -4.49 46.26 -31.44
CA SER A 17 -5.75 46.49 -30.69
C SER A 17 -6.83 47.19 -31.60
N PRO A 18 -8.00 47.76 -31.15
CA PRO A 18 -8.45 48.15 -29.80
C PRO A 18 -9.97 47.98 -29.45
N PHE A 19 -10.34 48.39 -28.22
CA PHE A 19 -11.66 48.85 -27.70
C PHE A 19 -12.94 47.97 -27.93
N THR A 20 -13.92 47.90 -27.02
CA THR A 20 -14.36 48.84 -25.96
C THR A 20 -15.08 48.14 -24.82
N GLU A 21 -14.90 48.57 -23.56
CA GLU A 21 -15.82 48.25 -22.44
C GLU A 21 -16.88 49.35 -22.24
N ARG A 22 -18.12 48.99 -21.90
CA ARG A 22 -19.13 49.90 -21.31
C ARG A 22 -20.15 49.15 -20.44
N GLY A 23 -20.46 49.70 -19.26
CA GLY A 23 -21.50 49.22 -18.33
C GLY A 23 -20.90 48.51 -17.11
N PHE A 24 -20.99 49.01 -15.87
CA PHE A 24 -21.79 50.12 -15.35
C PHE A 24 -21.00 51.03 -14.38
N ILE A 25 -21.41 52.30 -14.31
CA ILE A 25 -21.01 53.35 -13.35
C ILE A 25 -22.32 53.79 -12.68
N ARG A 26 -22.47 53.88 -11.35
CA ARG A 26 -22.01 54.93 -10.41
C ARG A 26 -22.37 54.43 -8.96
N ALA A 27 -21.95 55.00 -7.83
CA ALA A 27 -21.59 56.39 -7.57
C ALA A 27 -20.64 56.60 -6.35
N HIS A 28 -19.82 57.65 -6.44
CA HIS A 28 -19.50 58.73 -5.46
C HIS A 28 -19.44 58.43 -3.94
N GLU A 29 -18.55 59.05 -3.13
CA GLU A 29 -17.26 59.76 -3.36
C GLU A 29 -16.66 60.19 -1.99
N ALA A 30 -15.55 60.96 -2.01
CA ALA A 30 -14.83 61.60 -0.88
C ALA A 30 -13.91 60.63 -0.07
N SER A 31 -12.58 60.76 -0.02
CA SER A 31 -11.68 61.94 0.18
C SER A 31 -11.88 62.57 1.56
N LYS A 32 -10.88 62.77 2.45
CA LYS A 32 -9.41 62.59 2.47
C LYS A 32 -9.04 61.98 3.87
N GLY A 33 -7.83 61.55 4.25
CA GLY A 33 -6.49 61.52 3.67
C GLY A 33 -5.43 61.73 4.77
N LEU A 34 -4.20 61.24 4.58
CA LEU A 34 -2.96 61.52 5.37
C LEU A 34 -2.87 61.13 6.88
N ARG A 35 -1.91 60.22 7.16
CA ARG A 35 -0.93 60.19 8.29
C ARG A 35 -1.40 60.31 9.76
N GLY A 36 -0.92 59.41 10.63
CA GLY A 36 -0.68 59.76 12.04
C GLY A 36 -0.52 58.63 13.07
N LEU A 37 0.73 58.38 13.48
CA LEU A 37 1.21 58.02 14.84
C LEU A 37 0.24 57.45 15.92
N GLN A 38 0.58 56.24 16.41
CA GLN A 38 0.85 55.84 17.81
C GLN A 38 -0.08 56.19 19.01
N ALA A 39 0.15 55.43 20.11
CA ALA A 39 -0.16 55.73 21.52
C ALA A 39 -1.55 55.37 22.11
N SER A 40 -1.67 54.09 22.50
CA SER A 40 -2.10 53.61 23.82
C SER A 40 -2.78 54.57 24.83
N HIS A 41 -4.02 54.25 25.23
CA HIS A 41 -4.54 54.02 26.61
C HIS A 41 -6.06 53.77 26.50
N ALA A 42 -6.71 52.75 27.09
CA ALA A 42 -6.72 52.24 28.46
C ALA A 42 -7.52 53.13 29.44
N HIS A 43 -8.82 52.84 29.62
CA HIS A 43 -9.73 53.01 30.78
C HIS A 43 -11.20 52.84 30.28
N SER A 44 -12.26 52.54 31.05
CA SER A 44 -12.44 51.56 32.16
C SER A 44 -13.91 51.60 32.66
N ARG A 45 -14.59 50.45 32.82
CA ARG A 45 -15.86 50.27 33.61
C ARG A 45 -17.07 51.09 33.06
N THR A 46 -18.34 50.96 33.50
CA THR A 46 -19.00 50.15 34.56
C THR A 46 -20.50 49.94 34.25
N ALA A 47 -21.12 48.86 34.73
CA ALA A 47 -22.55 48.78 35.21
C ALA A 47 -23.71 49.07 34.19
N HIS A 48 -24.99 48.69 34.41
CA HIS A 48 -25.66 47.86 35.43
C HIS A 48 -27.01 47.31 34.89
N GLY A 49 -27.50 46.18 35.45
CA GLY A 49 -28.94 45.90 35.67
C GLY A 49 -29.82 45.45 34.47
N SER A 50 -30.95 44.75 34.68
CA SER A 50 -31.46 44.13 35.92
C SER A 50 -32.58 43.07 35.69
N ARG A 51 -32.73 42.19 36.69
CA ARG A 51 -33.80 41.18 36.97
C ARG A 51 -35.16 41.83 37.40
N PRO A 52 -36.25 41.12 37.85
CA PRO A 52 -36.46 39.71 38.28
C PRO A 52 -37.64 39.00 37.54
N SER A 53 -38.21 37.83 37.88
CA SER A 53 -38.21 36.88 39.04
C SER A 53 -38.21 35.41 38.54
N GLY A 54 -38.24 34.31 39.32
CA GLY A 54 -38.24 34.06 40.78
C GLY A 54 -37.32 32.86 41.15
N GLY A 55 -37.55 31.97 42.13
CA GLY A 55 -38.62 31.81 43.14
C GLY A 55 -39.48 30.55 42.90
N ARG A 56 -39.62 29.55 43.79
CA ARG A 56 -39.14 29.27 45.17
C ARG A 56 -38.91 27.74 45.33
N ALA A 57 -37.79 27.24 45.87
CA ALA A 57 -37.57 26.70 47.25
C ALA A 57 -38.17 25.30 47.53
N CYS A 58 -37.59 24.38 48.32
CA CYS A 58 -36.59 24.40 49.42
C CYS A 58 -35.46 23.33 49.20
N ARG A 59 -34.17 23.51 49.59
CA ARG A 59 -33.51 23.47 50.93
C ARG A 59 -33.64 22.11 51.65
N TRP A 60 -32.58 21.50 52.26
CA TRP A 60 -31.17 21.90 52.56
C TRP A 60 -30.33 20.61 52.91
N ALA A 61 -29.05 20.52 53.34
CA ALA A 61 -27.92 21.43 53.69
C ALA A 61 -26.55 20.65 53.71
N ASN A 62 -25.43 21.38 53.97
CA ASN A 62 -24.10 20.96 54.50
C ASN A 62 -23.10 20.09 53.67
N GLY A 63 -21.82 20.49 53.74
CA GLY A 63 -20.59 19.80 53.25
C GLY A 63 -19.46 19.98 54.30
N PRO A 64 -18.17 20.28 53.98
CA PRO A 64 -17.49 20.40 52.67
C PRO A 64 -16.03 19.83 52.63
N SER A 65 -15.24 20.17 51.60
CA SER A 65 -13.73 20.25 51.56
C SER A 65 -12.90 18.94 51.55
N ALA A 66 -11.60 18.90 51.17
CA ALA A 66 -10.85 19.62 50.11
C ALA A 66 -9.44 19.02 49.83
N TRP A 67 -8.97 19.12 48.57
CA TRP A 67 -7.57 19.39 48.12
C TRP A 67 -6.39 18.38 48.21
N SER A 68 -5.57 18.45 47.14
CA SER A 68 -4.10 18.25 47.01
C SER A 68 -3.39 16.89 47.14
N ARG A 69 -2.60 16.58 46.08
CA ARG A 69 -1.41 15.69 46.03
C ARG A 69 -0.24 16.27 46.88
N PRO A 70 0.82 15.51 47.24
CA PRO A 70 1.95 15.26 46.31
C PRO A 70 2.51 13.82 46.34
N ALA A 71 3.81 13.62 46.08
CA ALA A 71 4.43 12.36 45.64
C ALA A 71 5.72 11.99 46.44
N CYS A 72 6.23 10.76 46.21
CA CYS A 72 7.56 10.22 46.57
C CYS A 72 7.87 10.15 48.10
N ASP A 73 8.67 9.23 48.65
CA ASP A 73 9.90 8.56 48.18
C ASP A 73 10.05 7.10 48.75
N HIS A 74 11.17 6.43 48.41
CA HIS A 74 12.05 5.52 49.22
C HIS A 74 11.48 4.59 50.34
N ALA A 75 12.06 3.41 50.64
CA ALA A 75 13.19 2.63 50.10
C ALA A 75 13.15 1.18 50.63
N GLU A 76 14.12 0.33 50.23
CA GLU A 76 14.69 -0.84 50.95
C GLU A 76 13.76 -1.98 51.45
N SER A 77 14.19 -3.22 51.73
CA SER A 77 15.20 -4.16 51.21
C SER A 77 15.30 -5.30 52.25
N THR A 78 15.21 -6.57 51.83
CA THR A 78 15.73 -7.81 52.48
C THR A 78 15.06 -8.98 51.73
N ASP A 79 15.74 -9.87 51.02
CA ASP A 79 16.91 -10.73 51.32
C ASP A 79 16.57 -11.99 52.14
N THR A 80 16.86 -13.15 51.55
CA THR A 80 17.43 -14.40 52.13
C THR A 80 17.35 -15.52 51.07
N ALA A 81 18.38 -16.37 50.96
CA ALA A 81 18.47 -17.43 49.94
C ALA A 81 18.81 -18.82 50.50
N LEU A 82 18.46 -19.88 49.77
CA LEU A 82 18.94 -21.29 49.85
C LEU A 82 18.55 -21.97 48.50
N ARG A 83 19.35 -22.70 47.70
CA ARG A 83 20.39 -23.74 47.89
C ARG A 83 19.85 -25.08 48.47
N ALA A 84 20.20 -26.27 47.94
CA ALA A 84 20.96 -26.64 46.73
C ALA A 84 20.84 -28.16 46.36
N GLY A 85 21.31 -28.52 45.15
CA GLY A 85 21.82 -29.86 44.76
C GLY A 85 20.88 -30.78 43.96
N ALA A 86 21.32 -31.87 43.30
CA ALA A 86 22.60 -32.27 42.67
C ALA A 86 22.49 -33.75 42.18
N ASN A 87 23.47 -34.24 41.38
CA ASN A 87 23.75 -35.67 41.03
C ASN A 87 22.81 -36.42 40.05
N THR A 88 23.25 -37.41 39.24
CA THR A 88 24.47 -37.55 38.39
C THR A 88 24.30 -38.65 37.30
N ALA A 89 25.04 -38.49 36.18
CA ALA A 89 25.56 -39.46 35.19
C ALA A 89 24.96 -40.88 34.97
N GLY A 90 24.79 -41.27 33.68
CA GLY A 90 24.68 -42.67 33.21
C GLY A 90 24.60 -42.82 31.68
N ALA A 91 25.39 -43.73 31.08
CA ALA A 91 25.47 -44.05 29.63
C ALA A 91 26.29 -45.35 29.41
N PRO A 92 26.45 -45.93 28.18
CA PRO A 92 25.73 -45.76 26.90
C PRO A 92 25.20 -47.09 26.31
N SER A 93 24.62 -47.07 25.09
CA SER A 93 24.53 -48.26 24.21
C SER A 93 24.67 -47.88 22.71
N ARG A 94 24.79 -48.86 21.79
CA ARG A 94 25.38 -48.70 20.44
C ARG A 94 24.79 -49.70 19.44
N VAL A 95 25.05 -49.53 18.12
CA VAL A 95 24.73 -50.44 16.98
C VAL A 95 23.23 -50.35 16.55
N LYS A 96 22.77 -50.23 15.28
CA LYS A 96 23.26 -50.12 13.86
C LYS A 96 22.34 -49.08 13.14
N GLY A 97 22.53 -48.60 11.92
CA GLY A 97 23.60 -48.81 10.92
C GLY A 97 23.06 -48.87 9.47
N VAL A 98 23.46 -47.91 8.61
CA VAL A 98 23.23 -47.82 7.14
C VAL A 98 21.82 -47.39 6.68
N GLY A 99 21.77 -46.46 5.70
CA GLY A 99 20.52 -45.97 5.08
C GLY A 99 20.68 -44.63 4.32
N ALA A 100 21.72 -44.49 3.47
CA ALA A 100 22.00 -43.25 2.76
C ALA A 100 21.18 -43.12 1.46
N LEU A 101 20.71 -41.91 1.14
CA LEU A 101 20.12 -41.58 -0.16
C LEU A 101 20.27 -40.08 -0.48
N ASP A 102 21.18 -39.77 -1.41
CA ASP A 102 21.39 -38.43 -1.95
C ASP A 102 20.22 -37.99 -2.84
N VAL A 103 19.72 -36.77 -2.64
CA VAL A 103 19.09 -35.97 -3.72
C VAL A 103 19.58 -34.52 -3.66
N HIS A 104 20.76 -34.29 -4.23
CA HIS A 104 21.18 -32.97 -4.66
C HIS A 104 20.22 -32.44 -5.75
N LYS A 105 19.40 -31.42 -5.45
CA LYS A 105 18.78 -30.54 -6.47
C LYS A 105 19.01 -29.07 -6.18
N ARG A 106 20.19 -28.60 -6.60
CA ARG A 106 20.54 -27.18 -6.65
C ARG A 106 19.55 -26.45 -7.58
N ARG A 107 18.82 -25.45 -7.07
CA ARG A 107 18.32 -24.35 -7.90
C ARG A 107 19.38 -23.26 -7.90
N GLY A 108 20.13 -23.14 -8.98
CA GLY A 108 21.15 -22.11 -9.11
C GLY A 108 20.49 -20.76 -9.37
N PHE A 109 20.73 -19.78 -8.48
CA PHE A 109 20.71 -18.39 -8.90
C PHE A 109 21.89 -18.14 -9.88
N PRO A 110 21.75 -17.30 -10.91
CA PRO A 110 22.86 -16.94 -11.76
C PRO A 110 23.93 -16.21 -10.93
N ARG A 111 25.18 -16.68 -11.01
CA ARG A 111 26.33 -15.88 -10.56
C ARG A 111 26.48 -14.66 -11.47
N ALA A 112 27.00 -13.57 -10.92
CA ALA A 112 27.18 -12.30 -11.62
C ALA A 112 27.91 -12.47 -12.97
N GLY A 113 27.16 -12.37 -14.05
CA GLY A 113 27.66 -12.00 -15.38
C GLY A 113 27.28 -10.54 -15.64
N GLY A 114 28.16 -9.78 -16.31
CA GLY A 114 28.05 -8.33 -16.36
C GLY A 114 26.76 -7.80 -16.99
N TRP A 115 26.15 -6.81 -16.33
CA TRP A 115 25.01 -6.03 -16.83
C TRP A 115 25.35 -5.38 -18.19
N PRO A 116 24.56 -5.60 -19.27
CA PRO A 116 24.90 -5.06 -20.57
C PRO A 116 24.58 -3.56 -20.73
N GLY A 117 25.61 -2.75 -20.99
CA GLY A 117 25.47 -1.65 -21.95
C GLY A 117 25.21 -0.23 -21.43
N LEU A 118 26.23 0.40 -20.83
CA LEU A 118 26.42 1.85 -20.98
C LEU A 118 27.91 2.18 -21.15
N LEU A 119 28.40 2.15 -22.40
CA LEU A 119 29.81 2.39 -22.73
C LEU A 119 30.12 3.88 -22.94
N ARG A 120 31.32 4.29 -22.51
CA ARG A 120 31.87 5.63 -22.72
C ARG A 120 31.92 6.01 -24.21
N ARG A 121 31.75 7.30 -24.50
CA ARG A 121 32.35 7.95 -25.67
C ARG A 121 33.86 8.06 -25.45
N GLU A 122 34.67 7.41 -26.27
CA GLU A 122 36.01 7.89 -26.67
C GLU A 122 36.23 7.56 -28.16
N THR A 123 37.24 8.19 -28.78
CA THR A 123 37.40 8.29 -30.24
C THR A 123 38.37 7.25 -30.81
N GLY A 124 38.04 6.65 -31.95
CA GLY A 124 38.98 5.83 -32.72
C GLY A 124 38.40 5.36 -34.06
N SER A 125 39.23 5.32 -35.11
CA SER A 125 38.82 4.93 -36.47
C SER A 125 39.35 3.55 -36.85
N SER A 126 38.48 2.70 -37.40
CA SER A 126 38.73 1.80 -38.55
C SER A 126 37.62 0.73 -38.66
N SER A 127 37.34 0.31 -39.89
CA SER A 127 36.57 -0.92 -40.17
C SER A 127 37.54 -2.05 -40.51
N PRO A 128 37.14 -3.32 -40.33
CA PRO A 128 36.57 -4.01 -41.48
C PRO A 128 35.32 -4.85 -41.18
N THR A 129 34.75 -5.42 -42.24
CA THR A 129 33.47 -6.13 -42.26
C THR A 129 33.55 -7.58 -41.76
N HIS A 130 32.54 -8.02 -41.01
CA HIS A 130 32.14 -9.43 -40.99
C HIS A 130 30.61 -9.55 -40.84
N SER A 131 30.00 -10.37 -41.70
CA SER A 131 28.56 -10.59 -41.76
C SER A 131 28.10 -11.60 -40.70
N VAL A 132 27.29 -11.16 -39.75
CA VAL A 132 26.60 -12.03 -38.79
C VAL A 132 25.11 -12.05 -39.13
N LYS A 133 24.54 -13.25 -39.30
CA LYS A 133 23.09 -13.43 -39.50
C LYS A 133 22.35 -13.01 -38.22
N PRO A 134 21.18 -12.35 -38.30
CA PRO A 134 20.38 -12.06 -37.11
C PRO A 134 20.03 -13.37 -36.42
N LYS A 135 20.23 -13.43 -35.10
CA LYS A 135 19.64 -14.49 -34.27
C LYS A 135 18.12 -14.36 -34.31
N GLU A 136 17.45 -15.50 -34.25
CA GLU A 136 15.99 -15.58 -34.21
C GLU A 136 15.47 -14.82 -32.99
N THR A 137 14.38 -14.08 -33.19
CA THR A 137 13.68 -13.37 -32.12
C THR A 137 13.13 -14.37 -31.11
N GLU A 138 13.52 -14.25 -29.84
CA GLU A 138 12.85 -14.97 -28.77
C GLU A 138 11.36 -14.61 -28.79
N SER A 139 10.51 -15.64 -28.86
CA SER A 139 9.08 -15.48 -29.04
C SER A 139 8.45 -14.79 -27.83
N VAL A 140 7.71 -13.71 -28.06
CA VAL A 140 6.85 -13.09 -27.04
C VAL A 140 5.94 -14.17 -26.45
N SER A 141 6.16 -14.51 -25.18
CA SER A 141 5.36 -15.50 -24.46
C SER A 141 3.95 -14.97 -24.23
N ASP A 142 2.95 -15.82 -24.43
CA ASP A 142 1.52 -15.51 -24.23
C ASP A 142 1.24 -14.70 -22.96
N GLY A 143 0.34 -13.72 -23.07
CA GLY A 143 -0.06 -12.79 -22.01
C GLY A 143 -0.86 -13.40 -20.85
N ARG A 144 -0.38 -14.51 -20.28
CA ARG A 144 -0.89 -15.04 -19.03
C ARG A 144 -0.49 -14.11 -17.89
N ILE A 145 -1.44 -13.77 -17.04
CA ILE A 145 -1.15 -13.04 -15.80
C ILE A 145 -0.41 -14.01 -14.88
N GLU A 146 0.92 -13.87 -14.78
CA GLU A 146 1.77 -14.60 -13.82
C GLU A 146 1.49 -14.13 -12.39
N SER A 147 0.28 -14.42 -11.92
CA SER A 147 -0.18 -14.16 -10.57
C SER A 147 0.41 -15.24 -9.65
N ALA A 148 1.40 -14.83 -8.86
CA ALA A 148 2.18 -15.72 -8.02
C ALA A 148 1.28 -16.46 -6.99
N ALA A 149 1.68 -17.68 -6.62
CA ALA A 149 0.93 -18.46 -5.64
C ALA A 149 0.87 -17.71 -4.29
N GLY A 150 -0.34 -17.42 -3.81
CA GLY A 150 -0.57 -16.65 -2.59
C GLY A 150 -0.77 -15.14 -2.79
N SER A 151 -0.92 -14.65 -4.03
CA SER A 151 -0.94 -13.20 -4.30
C SER A 151 -2.30 -12.66 -4.75
N ILE A 152 -2.51 -11.33 -4.66
CA ILE A 152 -3.79 -10.69 -5.00
C ILE A 152 -3.86 -10.42 -6.51
N ALA A 153 -4.84 -11.03 -7.18
CA ALA A 153 -5.02 -11.03 -8.64
C ALA A 153 -6.11 -10.07 -9.16
N ARG A 154 -7.03 -9.61 -8.30
CA ARG A 154 -8.05 -8.60 -8.67
C ARG A 154 -8.48 -7.76 -7.48
N ILE A 155 -8.74 -6.48 -7.72
CA ILE A 155 -9.47 -5.56 -6.83
C ILE A 155 -10.71 -5.06 -7.58
N GLU A 156 -11.87 -5.07 -6.91
CA GLU A 156 -13.11 -4.49 -7.40
C GLU A 156 -13.75 -3.59 -6.34
N ALA A 157 -14.38 -2.51 -6.77
CA ALA A 157 -15.15 -1.62 -5.90
C ALA A 157 -16.35 -1.05 -6.65
N LEU A 158 -17.49 -0.96 -5.97
CA LEU A 158 -18.76 -0.44 -6.47
C LEU A 158 -19.28 0.60 -5.47
N GLY A 159 -19.44 1.84 -5.94
CA GLY A 159 -19.98 2.92 -5.13
C GLY A 159 -19.05 3.44 -4.02
N TYR A 160 -17.73 3.35 -4.15
CA TYR A 160 -16.77 3.74 -3.10
C TYR A 160 -16.03 5.06 -3.42
N ARG A 161 -16.34 6.15 -2.69
CA ARG A 161 -15.77 7.51 -2.82
C ARG A 161 -15.77 8.12 -4.24
N CYS A 162 -14.74 7.84 -5.05
CA CYS A 162 -14.63 8.25 -6.46
C CYS A 162 -14.67 7.07 -7.46
N LEU A 163 -14.71 5.84 -6.95
CA LEU A 163 -14.84 4.60 -7.71
C LEU A 163 -16.34 4.29 -7.86
N ARG A 164 -16.98 4.85 -8.91
CA ARG A 164 -18.38 4.54 -9.25
C ARG A 164 -18.55 3.04 -9.43
N TYR A 165 -17.72 2.46 -10.29
CA TYR A 165 -17.46 1.03 -10.41
C TYR A 165 -16.08 0.83 -11.04
N VAL A 166 -15.25 -0.03 -10.46
CA VAL A 166 -13.99 -0.50 -11.04
C VAL A 166 -13.83 -2.01 -10.83
N SER A 167 -13.22 -2.67 -11.81
CA SER A 167 -12.75 -4.06 -11.73
C SER A 167 -11.38 -4.11 -12.39
N CYS A 168 -10.33 -4.30 -11.59
CA CYS A 168 -8.95 -4.18 -12.03
C CYS A 168 -8.19 -5.47 -11.69
N ALA A 169 -7.69 -6.16 -12.73
CA ALA A 169 -6.77 -7.28 -12.56
C ALA A 169 -5.38 -6.76 -12.15
N LEU A 170 -4.67 -7.51 -11.31
CA LEU A 170 -3.35 -7.11 -10.81
C LEU A 170 -2.23 -8.04 -11.27
N ARG A 171 -1.12 -7.42 -11.66
CA ARG A 171 0.21 -8.04 -11.80
C ARG A 171 1.02 -7.84 -10.51
N ARG A 172 2.18 -8.50 -10.40
CA ARG A 172 3.01 -8.52 -9.17
C ARG A 172 3.48 -7.13 -8.73
N PHE A 173 3.98 -6.35 -9.67
CA PHE A 173 4.37 -4.97 -9.50
C PHE A 173 3.55 -4.13 -10.48
N GLN A 174 2.90 -3.06 -9.99
CA GLN A 174 2.23 -2.10 -10.87
C GLN A 174 2.37 -0.67 -10.34
N VAL A 175 2.50 0.26 -11.28
CA VAL A 175 2.66 1.70 -11.06
C VAL A 175 1.34 2.40 -11.41
N LEU A 176 0.72 3.03 -10.42
CA LEU A 176 -0.54 3.74 -10.57
C LEU A 176 -0.22 5.19 -10.96
N VAL A 177 -0.66 5.60 -12.14
CA VAL A 177 -0.36 6.91 -12.75
C VAL A 177 -1.64 7.65 -13.13
N GLY A 178 -1.59 8.98 -13.20
CA GLY A 178 -2.76 9.82 -13.50
C GLY A 178 -2.80 11.09 -12.64
N PRO A 179 -3.69 12.06 -12.94
CA PRO A 179 -3.75 13.36 -12.25
C PRO A 179 -4.00 13.29 -10.73
N ASN A 180 -3.89 14.46 -10.08
CA ASN A 180 -4.32 14.62 -8.69
C ASN A 180 -5.83 14.37 -8.58
N ALA A 181 -6.23 13.71 -7.50
CA ALA A 181 -7.62 13.27 -7.29
C ALA A 181 -8.24 12.40 -8.41
N SER A 182 -7.44 11.74 -9.27
CA SER A 182 -7.94 10.82 -10.31
C SER A 182 -8.51 9.51 -9.75
N GLY A 183 -8.06 9.09 -8.56
CA GLY A 183 -8.61 7.93 -7.83
C GLY A 183 -7.57 7.01 -7.19
N LYS A 184 -6.28 7.16 -7.54
CA LYS A 184 -5.16 6.29 -7.10
C LYS A 184 -5.20 5.90 -5.61
N SER A 185 -5.14 6.88 -4.70
CA SER A 185 -5.17 6.62 -3.24
C SER A 185 -6.49 6.04 -2.74
N THR A 186 -7.62 6.24 -3.43
CA THR A 186 -8.88 5.58 -3.09
C THR A 186 -8.86 4.11 -3.51
N PHE A 187 -8.24 3.79 -4.65
CA PHE A 187 -8.05 2.40 -5.09
C PHE A 187 -7.08 1.64 -4.18
N LEU A 188 -5.98 2.27 -3.76
CA LEU A 188 -5.09 1.70 -2.73
C LEU A 188 -5.79 1.54 -1.36
N ASP A 189 -6.76 2.40 -1.04
CA ASP A 189 -7.50 2.29 0.22
C ASP A 189 -8.52 1.13 0.23
N VAL A 190 -8.89 0.54 -0.91
CA VAL A 190 -9.78 -0.65 -0.95
C VAL A 190 -9.18 -1.86 -0.20
N PRO A 191 -7.96 -2.35 -0.53
CA PRO A 191 -7.32 -3.42 0.25
C PRO A 191 -7.00 -3.00 1.69
N ALA A 192 -6.61 -1.73 1.92
CA ALA A 192 -6.34 -1.23 3.27
C ALA A 192 -7.61 -1.22 4.15
N PHE A 193 -8.77 -0.84 3.59
CA PHE A 193 -10.06 -0.88 4.27
C PHE A 193 -10.45 -2.31 4.63
N LEU A 194 -10.28 -3.26 3.71
CA LEU A 194 -10.61 -4.66 3.94
C LEU A 194 -9.72 -5.30 5.02
N ARG A 195 -8.43 -4.96 5.05
CA ARG A 195 -7.52 -5.28 6.17
C ARG A 195 -8.05 -4.73 7.49
N ASP A 196 -8.30 -3.43 7.54
CA ASP A 196 -8.65 -2.74 8.78
C ASP A 196 -10.01 -3.23 9.33
N PHE A 197 -10.95 -3.53 8.44
CA PHE A 197 -12.23 -4.17 8.74
C PHE A 197 -12.06 -5.58 9.33
N VAL A 198 -11.19 -6.42 8.76
CA VAL A 198 -10.90 -7.77 9.30
C VAL A 198 -10.16 -7.69 10.64
N ARG A 199 -9.31 -6.67 10.85
CA ARG A 199 -8.55 -6.48 12.12
C ARG A 199 -9.41 -5.95 13.28
N ALA A 200 -10.32 -5.01 13.04
CA ALA A 200 -11.00 -4.25 14.11
C ALA A 200 -12.54 -4.17 13.99
N GLY A 201 -13.09 -4.49 12.82
CA GLY A 201 -14.48 -4.27 12.47
C GLY A 201 -14.75 -2.91 11.83
N LEU A 202 -16.00 -2.70 11.44
CA LEU A 202 -16.44 -1.68 10.49
C LEU A 202 -16.33 -0.26 11.04
N ILE A 203 -16.67 -0.05 12.31
CA ILE A 203 -16.58 1.28 12.97
C ILE A 203 -15.12 1.77 12.95
N ALA A 204 -14.19 0.98 13.47
CA ALA A 204 -12.76 1.32 13.47
C ALA A 204 -12.16 1.44 12.06
N ALA A 205 -12.65 0.68 11.07
CA ALA A 205 -12.20 0.83 9.68
C ALA A 205 -12.64 2.17 9.05
N VAL A 206 -13.72 2.79 9.54
CA VAL A 206 -14.25 4.08 9.06
C VAL A 206 -13.72 5.25 9.88
N GLU A 207 -13.86 5.20 11.20
CA GLU A 207 -13.53 6.28 12.15
C GLU A 207 -12.04 6.27 12.55
N GLY A 208 -11.33 5.16 12.33
CA GLY A 208 -9.93 4.97 12.70
C GLY A 208 -9.73 4.33 14.08
N ASP A 209 -8.51 3.84 14.33
CA ASP A 209 -8.03 3.44 15.65
C ASP A 209 -6.51 3.63 15.72
N ALA A 210 -6.08 4.65 16.48
CA ALA A 210 -4.67 4.97 16.68
C ALA A 210 -3.87 3.84 17.35
N ARG A 211 -4.50 2.99 18.18
CA ARG A 211 -3.83 1.86 18.86
C ARG A 211 -3.49 0.72 17.88
N LEU A 212 -4.25 0.61 16.79
CA LEU A 212 -4.07 -0.40 15.75
C LEU A 212 -3.40 0.15 14.48
N ALA A 213 -2.98 1.43 14.50
CA ALA A 213 -2.50 2.19 13.35
C ALA A 213 -3.49 2.18 12.15
N ILE A 214 -4.79 2.26 12.45
CA ILE A 214 -5.86 2.36 11.45
C ILE A 214 -6.20 3.84 11.25
N PRO A 215 -6.07 4.39 10.02
CA PRO A 215 -6.32 5.80 9.76
C PRO A 215 -7.83 6.13 9.82
N HIS A 216 -8.17 7.30 10.36
CA HIS A 216 -9.52 7.87 10.26
C HIS A 216 -9.85 8.15 8.78
N ARG A 217 -10.87 7.49 8.24
CA ARG A 217 -11.27 7.58 6.83
C ARG A 217 -12.43 8.54 6.57
N ALA A 218 -13.35 8.68 7.52
CA ALA A 218 -14.48 9.59 7.47
C ALA A 218 -15.15 9.72 8.85
N SER A 219 -15.65 10.91 9.19
CA SER A 219 -16.47 11.11 10.40
C SER A 219 -17.97 10.91 10.14
N ASP A 220 -18.41 11.01 8.88
CA ASP A 220 -19.69 10.47 8.41
C ASP A 220 -19.39 9.31 7.44
N PRO A 221 -19.73 8.06 7.78
CA PRO A 221 -19.60 6.89 6.90
C PRO A 221 -20.11 7.08 5.46
N ARG A 222 -21.09 7.98 5.24
CA ARG A 222 -21.61 8.30 3.90
C ARG A 222 -20.58 8.92 2.98
N GLN A 223 -19.57 9.60 3.52
CA GLN A 223 -18.42 10.14 2.77
C GLN A 223 -17.58 9.05 2.10
N LEU A 224 -17.76 7.78 2.48
CA LEU A 224 -17.17 6.64 1.79
C LEU A 224 -17.98 6.16 0.58
N THR A 225 -19.22 6.63 0.39
CA THR A 225 -20.01 6.33 -0.80
C THR A 225 -19.63 7.22 -1.98
N TRP A 226 -19.87 6.71 -3.20
CA TRP A 226 -19.68 7.43 -4.45
C TRP A 226 -20.36 8.80 -4.41
N MET A 227 -19.59 9.88 -4.55
CA MET A 227 -20.07 11.28 -4.45
C MET A 227 -20.83 11.65 -3.16
N ASN A 228 -20.67 10.91 -2.06
CA ASN A 228 -21.54 11.01 -0.87
C ASN A 228 -23.03 10.73 -1.19
N GLN A 229 -23.29 9.94 -2.25
CA GLN A 229 -24.60 9.61 -2.81
C GLN A 229 -24.74 8.09 -2.91
N GLY A 230 -25.08 7.45 -1.79
CA GLY A 230 -25.29 6.01 -1.77
C GLY A 230 -26.05 5.52 -0.53
N ARG A 231 -26.63 4.32 -0.66
CA ARG A 231 -27.23 3.53 0.43
C ARG A 231 -26.22 2.58 1.09
N GLY A 232 -24.99 2.56 0.56
CA GLY A 232 -23.95 1.58 0.85
C GLY A 232 -22.86 1.60 -0.21
N PHE A 233 -21.90 0.71 -0.07
CA PHE A 233 -20.86 0.42 -1.06
C PHE A 233 -20.47 -1.06 -0.99
N GLU A 234 -19.90 -1.60 -2.07
CA GLU A 234 -19.41 -2.97 -2.13
C GLU A 234 -17.94 -3.00 -2.56
N LEU A 235 -17.15 -3.88 -1.96
CA LEU A 235 -15.74 -4.11 -2.26
C LEU A 235 -15.52 -5.61 -2.46
N ALA A 236 -14.66 -6.00 -3.40
CA ALA A 236 -14.23 -7.39 -3.55
C ALA A 236 -12.74 -7.50 -3.89
N ILE A 237 -12.11 -8.58 -3.43
CA ILE A 237 -10.71 -8.91 -3.72
C ILE A 237 -10.61 -10.39 -4.08
N GLU A 238 -9.83 -10.70 -5.12
CA GLU A 238 -9.50 -12.06 -5.51
C GLU A 238 -8.00 -12.32 -5.32
N ALA A 239 -7.65 -13.43 -4.67
CA ALA A 239 -6.27 -13.88 -4.49
C ALA A 239 -6.06 -15.32 -4.95
N VAL A 240 -4.87 -15.58 -5.49
CA VAL A 240 -4.41 -16.89 -5.95
C VAL A 240 -4.13 -17.78 -4.74
N ILE A 241 -4.79 -18.93 -4.68
CA ILE A 241 -4.58 -19.90 -3.60
C ILE A 241 -3.15 -20.48 -3.71
N PRO A 242 -2.36 -20.52 -2.61
CA PRO A 242 -1.05 -21.18 -2.57
C PRO A 242 -1.12 -22.65 -3.03
N THR A 243 -0.12 -23.12 -3.77
CA THR A 243 -0.16 -24.43 -4.45
C THR A 243 -0.16 -25.61 -3.48
N ASP A 244 0.47 -25.46 -2.33
CA ASP A 244 0.39 -26.38 -1.19
C ASP A 244 -1.05 -26.46 -0.65
N LEU A 245 -1.71 -25.33 -0.42
CA LEU A 245 -3.07 -25.30 0.11
C LEU A 245 -4.11 -25.81 -0.90
N ARG A 246 -3.93 -25.61 -2.21
CA ARG A 246 -4.81 -26.19 -3.25
C ARG A 246 -4.95 -27.71 -3.12
N SER A 247 -3.86 -28.40 -2.76
CA SER A 247 -3.86 -29.87 -2.58
C SER A 247 -4.76 -30.34 -1.42
N ARG A 248 -5.03 -29.47 -0.45
CA ARG A 248 -5.82 -29.76 0.76
C ARG A 248 -7.32 -29.53 0.52
N VAL A 249 -7.72 -28.72 -0.46
CA VAL A 249 -9.12 -28.38 -0.74
C VAL A 249 -9.85 -29.54 -1.43
N LYS A 250 -11.04 -29.90 -0.92
CA LYS A 250 -11.86 -30.97 -1.51
C LYS A 250 -12.14 -30.70 -3.00
N ASN A 251 -11.85 -31.71 -3.84
CA ASN A 251 -11.91 -31.71 -5.30
C ASN A 251 -10.81 -30.92 -6.05
N GLY A 252 -9.91 -30.19 -5.39
CA GLY A 252 -8.71 -29.55 -5.99
C GLY A 252 -8.92 -28.48 -7.07
N LYS A 253 -10.14 -28.27 -7.57
CA LYS A 253 -10.48 -27.35 -8.69
C LYS A 253 -10.53 -25.87 -8.31
N ALA A 254 -10.26 -25.51 -7.06
CA ALA A 254 -10.22 -24.12 -6.62
C ALA A 254 -8.81 -23.54 -6.84
N HIS A 255 -8.74 -22.42 -7.56
CA HIS A 255 -7.48 -21.71 -7.86
C HIS A 255 -7.48 -20.30 -7.27
N LEU A 256 -8.67 -19.68 -7.17
CA LEU A 256 -8.87 -18.33 -6.68
C LEU A 256 -9.75 -18.35 -5.42
N CYS A 257 -9.37 -17.52 -4.44
CA CYS A 257 -10.17 -17.18 -3.29
C CYS A 257 -10.72 -15.75 -3.50
N ARG A 258 -12.04 -15.59 -3.53
CA ARG A 258 -12.72 -14.30 -3.70
C ARG A 258 -13.42 -13.92 -2.40
N TYR A 259 -13.08 -12.76 -1.87
CA TYR A 259 -13.76 -12.15 -0.72
C TYR A 259 -14.64 -10.99 -1.20
N GLU A 260 -15.85 -10.90 -0.67
CA GLU A 260 -16.84 -9.89 -1.01
C GLU A 260 -17.39 -9.26 0.26
N LEU A 261 -17.42 -7.93 0.30
CA LEU A 261 -17.97 -7.14 1.40
C LEU A 261 -18.99 -6.15 0.85
N GLY A 262 -20.22 -6.19 1.36
CA GLY A 262 -21.25 -5.19 1.13
C GLY A 262 -21.61 -4.47 2.43
N VAL A 263 -21.42 -3.16 2.47
CA VAL A 263 -21.72 -2.28 3.60
C VAL A 263 -22.99 -1.48 3.29
N SER A 264 -23.95 -1.44 4.22
CA SER A 264 -25.12 -0.56 4.14
C SER A 264 -25.05 0.56 5.17
N LEU A 265 -25.51 1.74 4.74
CA LEU A 265 -25.62 2.98 5.51
C LEU A 265 -27.09 3.41 5.68
N GLU A 266 -28.03 2.49 5.42
CA GLU A 266 -29.47 2.69 5.64
C GLU A 266 -29.81 2.50 7.13
N GLY A 267 -29.64 3.58 7.89
CA GLY A 267 -29.71 3.56 9.36
C GLY A 267 -28.33 3.31 9.96
N PRO A 268 -28.19 2.45 10.99
CA PRO A 268 -26.88 2.15 11.55
C PRO A 268 -26.00 1.40 10.53
N VAL A 269 -24.72 1.80 10.48
CA VAL A 269 -23.67 1.23 9.63
C VAL A 269 -23.55 -0.26 9.90
N ARG A 270 -23.71 -1.10 8.86
CA ARG A 270 -23.66 -2.55 9.02
C ARG A 270 -23.18 -3.28 7.77
N VAL A 271 -22.59 -4.44 8.00
CA VAL A 271 -22.27 -5.44 6.98
C VAL A 271 -23.58 -6.13 6.57
N VAL A 272 -24.01 -5.96 5.31
CA VAL A 272 -25.21 -6.61 4.75
C VAL A 272 -24.88 -7.80 3.85
N THR A 273 -23.63 -7.92 3.39
CA THR A 273 -23.13 -9.11 2.71
C THR A 273 -21.67 -9.29 3.07
N GLU A 274 -21.29 -10.51 3.42
CA GLU A 274 -19.90 -10.90 3.57
C GLU A 274 -19.77 -12.35 3.10
N ASN A 275 -18.99 -12.56 2.05
CA ASN A 275 -18.79 -13.88 1.46
C ASN A 275 -17.30 -14.18 1.32
N LEU A 276 -16.92 -15.44 1.54
CA LEU A 276 -15.67 -16.00 1.06
C LEU A 276 -16.00 -17.17 0.12
N TRP A 277 -15.54 -17.07 -1.13
CA TRP A 277 -15.76 -18.05 -2.19
C TRP A 277 -14.43 -18.65 -2.62
N LEU A 278 -14.39 -19.98 -2.79
CA LEU A 278 -13.36 -20.66 -3.56
C LEU A 278 -13.91 -20.92 -4.96
N ARG A 279 -13.20 -20.45 -6.00
CA ARG A 279 -13.62 -20.57 -7.40
C ARG A 279 -12.51 -21.14 -8.30
N PRO A 280 -12.84 -21.82 -9.41
CA PRO A 280 -11.87 -22.17 -10.43
C PRO A 280 -11.27 -20.91 -11.07
N GLU A 281 -10.12 -21.08 -11.70
CA GLU A 281 -9.54 -20.09 -12.60
C GLU A 281 -10.34 -20.13 -13.91
N GLU A 282 -11.13 -19.10 -14.15
CA GLU A 282 -11.77 -18.88 -15.45
C GLU A 282 -10.72 -18.36 -16.43
N PRO A 283 -10.76 -18.75 -17.72
CA PRO A 283 -9.90 -18.16 -18.73
C PRO A 283 -10.06 -16.64 -18.72
N ALA A 284 -8.95 -15.90 -18.68
CA ALA A 284 -9.00 -14.45 -18.78
C ALA A 284 -9.74 -14.06 -20.06
N ALA A 285 -10.87 -13.37 -19.92
CA ALA A 285 -11.59 -12.84 -21.06
C ALA A 285 -10.64 -11.92 -21.83
N VAL A 286 -10.49 -12.16 -23.14
CA VAL A 286 -9.60 -11.36 -23.99
C VAL A 286 -10.00 -9.89 -23.84
N PRO A 287 -9.10 -9.00 -23.37
CA PRO A 287 -9.48 -7.63 -23.06
C PRO A 287 -9.98 -6.94 -24.33
N ALA A 288 -11.24 -6.49 -24.28
CA ALA A 288 -11.83 -5.74 -25.37
C ALA A 288 -11.10 -4.40 -25.50
N GLN A 289 -10.43 -4.19 -26.63
CA GLN A 289 -9.63 -2.99 -26.86
C GLN A 289 -10.47 -1.72 -26.66
N LYS A 290 -10.17 -0.94 -25.60
CA LYS A 290 -10.76 0.39 -25.45
C LYS A 290 -10.37 1.27 -26.64
N THR A 291 -11.35 2.00 -27.17
CA THR A 291 -11.15 3.01 -28.21
C THR A 291 -11.01 4.41 -27.63
N LEU A 292 -11.57 4.65 -26.44
CA LEU A 292 -11.56 5.92 -25.71
C LEU A 292 -11.05 5.72 -24.28
N PHE A 293 -10.55 6.82 -23.69
CA PHE A 293 -10.18 6.93 -22.29
C PHE A 293 -10.26 8.42 -21.88
N PRO A 294 -10.82 8.78 -20.71
CA PRO A 294 -11.58 7.94 -19.78
C PRO A 294 -12.93 7.47 -20.36
N GLU A 295 -13.20 6.17 -20.23
CA GLU A 295 -14.52 5.57 -20.49
C GLU A 295 -14.82 4.54 -19.38
N PRO A 296 -15.25 4.99 -18.17
CA PRO A 296 -15.44 4.11 -17.03
C PRO A 296 -16.65 3.20 -17.23
N PRO A 297 -16.53 1.89 -16.91
CA PRO A 297 -17.56 0.91 -17.19
C PRO A 297 -18.90 1.24 -16.52
N ALA A 298 -20.00 0.80 -17.16
CA ALA A 298 -21.32 0.86 -16.55
C ALA A 298 -21.34 0.04 -15.25
N PRO A 299 -21.86 0.59 -14.13
CA PRO A 299 -21.89 -0.13 -12.86
C PRO A 299 -22.86 -1.32 -12.94
N PRO A 300 -22.47 -2.54 -12.49
CA PRO A 300 -23.40 -3.64 -12.29
C PRO A 300 -24.36 -3.32 -11.14
N THR A 301 -25.44 -4.09 -11.02
CA THR A 301 -26.41 -3.97 -9.91
C THR A 301 -25.85 -4.36 -8.54
N GLY A 302 -24.63 -4.88 -8.49
CA GLY A 302 -23.94 -5.45 -7.33
C GLY A 302 -22.77 -6.32 -7.80
N ILE A 303 -21.63 -6.26 -7.11
CA ILE A 303 -20.46 -7.13 -7.27
C ILE A 303 -20.38 -8.22 -6.19
N ALA A 304 -21.12 -8.07 -5.10
CA ALA A 304 -21.25 -9.06 -4.04
C ALA A 304 -22.44 -10.01 -4.30
N HIS A 305 -22.25 -11.30 -4.04
CA HIS A 305 -23.29 -12.30 -4.24
C HIS A 305 -24.30 -12.32 -3.09
N ALA A 306 -25.43 -11.65 -3.30
CA ALA A 306 -26.55 -11.56 -2.36
C ALA A 306 -26.99 -12.94 -1.80
N PRO A 307 -27.35 -13.06 -0.50
CA PRO A 307 -27.50 -14.36 0.19
C PRO A 307 -28.45 -15.38 -0.47
N ARG A 308 -29.52 -14.92 -1.13
CA ARG A 308 -30.51 -15.79 -1.80
C ARG A 308 -30.09 -16.34 -3.17
N LYS A 309 -29.02 -15.84 -3.79
CA LYS A 309 -28.57 -16.34 -5.11
C LYS A 309 -27.89 -17.70 -4.96
N ARG A 310 -28.33 -18.68 -5.76
CA ARG A 310 -27.67 -19.99 -5.88
C ARG A 310 -26.20 -19.80 -6.25
N SER A 311 -25.30 -20.49 -5.56
CA SER A 311 -23.85 -20.48 -5.85
C SER A 311 -23.59 -20.74 -7.34
N PRO A 312 -22.72 -19.97 -8.01
CA PRO A 312 -22.34 -20.23 -9.40
C PRO A 312 -21.73 -21.63 -9.58
N ALA A 313 -21.81 -22.16 -10.80
CA ALA A 313 -21.32 -23.50 -11.10
C ALA A 313 -19.81 -23.62 -10.81
N GLY A 314 -19.42 -24.60 -9.99
CA GLY A 314 -18.04 -24.82 -9.57
C GLY A 314 -17.54 -23.94 -8.41
N TRP A 315 -18.31 -22.95 -7.95
CA TRP A 315 -17.94 -22.10 -6.82
C TRP A 315 -18.38 -22.74 -5.48
N LYS A 316 -17.51 -22.70 -4.47
CA LYS A 316 -17.78 -23.16 -3.09
C LYS A 316 -17.77 -21.98 -2.12
N LYS A 317 -18.91 -21.73 -1.45
CA LYS A 317 -18.99 -20.78 -0.33
C LYS A 317 -18.35 -21.39 0.92
N ILE A 318 -17.49 -20.63 1.59
CA ILE A 318 -16.79 -21.01 2.84
C ILE A 318 -17.24 -20.13 4.01
N VAL A 319 -17.35 -18.82 3.77
CA VAL A 319 -17.98 -17.86 4.68
C VAL A 319 -19.20 -17.27 3.97
N GLY A 320 -20.33 -17.12 4.66
CA GLY A 320 -21.47 -16.39 4.15
C GLY A 320 -22.33 -15.80 5.26
N ARG A 321 -22.48 -14.47 5.27
CA ARG A 321 -23.48 -13.77 6.09
C ARG A 321 -24.87 -13.93 5.45
N GLY A 322 -25.88 -14.19 6.28
CA GLY A 322 -27.26 -14.41 5.85
C GLY A 322 -28.07 -13.12 5.68
N GLU A 323 -29.39 -13.28 5.56
CA GLU A 323 -30.35 -12.15 5.56
C GLU A 323 -30.47 -11.50 6.95
N GLU A 324 -30.44 -12.32 7.99
CA GLU A 324 -30.15 -11.91 9.37
C GLU A 324 -28.66 -11.49 9.43
N PRO A 325 -28.29 -10.20 9.60
CA PRO A 325 -26.89 -9.79 9.48
C PRO A 325 -25.99 -10.38 10.58
N GLU A 326 -26.55 -10.74 11.73
CA GLU A 326 -25.81 -11.43 12.80
C GLU A 326 -25.48 -12.89 12.46
N ARG A 327 -26.21 -13.51 11.53
CA ARG A 327 -26.13 -14.95 11.28
C ARG A 327 -25.15 -15.25 10.16
N VAL A 328 -24.01 -15.81 10.54
CA VAL A 328 -22.95 -16.25 9.65
C VAL A 328 -23.00 -17.77 9.52
N ILE A 329 -22.76 -18.30 8.33
CA ILE A 329 -22.55 -19.73 8.09
C ILE A 329 -21.09 -19.94 7.68
N PHE A 330 -20.42 -20.87 8.35
CA PHE A 330 -19.10 -21.38 7.96
C PHE A 330 -19.25 -22.79 7.39
N CYS A 331 -18.71 -23.02 6.19
CA CYS A 331 -18.76 -24.28 5.45
C CYS A 331 -17.34 -24.81 5.24
N ALA A 332 -16.98 -25.93 5.85
CA ALA A 332 -15.63 -26.46 5.83
C ALA A 332 -15.12 -26.76 4.41
N GLU A 333 -13.85 -26.48 4.15
CA GLU A 333 -13.20 -26.65 2.84
C GLU A 333 -12.96 -28.12 2.51
N THR A 334 -12.54 -28.89 3.52
CA THR A 334 -12.10 -30.29 3.42
C THR A 334 -13.24 -31.29 3.67
N SER A 335 -14.15 -30.98 4.60
CA SER A 335 -15.27 -31.85 4.99
C SER A 335 -16.62 -31.37 4.45
N GLY A 336 -17.72 -31.90 4.99
CA GLY A 336 -19.10 -31.43 4.74
C GLY A 336 -19.71 -30.66 5.93
N TRP A 337 -18.89 -30.26 6.90
CA TRP A 337 -19.35 -29.56 8.11
C TRP A 337 -19.79 -28.13 7.77
N ASN A 338 -21.04 -27.79 8.09
CA ASN A 338 -21.61 -26.45 7.91
C ASN A 338 -22.33 -26.03 9.21
N ASN A 339 -21.81 -25.05 9.94
CA ASN A 339 -22.44 -24.58 11.19
C ASN A 339 -22.80 -23.08 11.11
N PRO A 340 -23.95 -22.66 11.65
CA PRO A 340 -24.28 -21.25 11.86
C PRO A 340 -23.63 -20.72 13.15
N PHE A 341 -23.17 -19.48 13.13
CA PHE A 341 -22.63 -18.72 14.25
C PHE A 341 -23.30 -17.34 14.33
N ARG A 342 -23.28 -16.72 15.50
CA ARG A 342 -23.62 -15.30 15.66
C ARG A 342 -22.34 -14.46 15.64
N VAL A 343 -22.26 -13.50 14.74
CA VAL A 343 -21.18 -12.50 14.62
C VAL A 343 -21.84 -11.13 14.48
N PRO A 344 -21.52 -10.12 15.33
CA PRO A 344 -22.12 -8.81 15.25
C PRO A 344 -22.07 -8.19 13.84
N ALA A 345 -23.07 -7.36 13.52
CA ALA A 345 -23.22 -6.77 12.19
C ALA A 345 -22.15 -5.71 11.83
N ASP A 346 -21.31 -5.30 12.79
CA ASP A 346 -20.13 -4.45 12.60
C ASP A 346 -18.82 -5.25 12.50
N LYS A 347 -18.78 -6.54 12.87
CA LYS A 347 -17.56 -7.36 12.91
C LYS A 347 -17.45 -8.28 11.71
N ALA A 348 -16.25 -8.47 11.19
CA ALA A 348 -15.99 -9.37 10.07
C ALA A 348 -16.23 -10.84 10.44
N ALA A 349 -17.09 -11.51 9.67
CA ALA A 349 -17.33 -12.95 9.74
C ALA A 349 -16.03 -13.72 9.48
N LEU A 350 -15.19 -13.24 8.56
CA LEU A 350 -13.89 -13.82 8.28
C LEU A 350 -12.93 -13.74 9.48
N ALA A 351 -13.04 -12.71 10.33
CA ALA A 351 -12.25 -12.62 11.55
C ALA A 351 -12.71 -13.66 12.60
N SER A 352 -14.02 -13.86 12.73
CA SER A 352 -14.65 -14.86 13.61
C SER A 352 -14.60 -16.31 13.09
N LEU A 353 -13.83 -16.58 12.04
CA LEU A 353 -13.59 -17.93 11.53
C LEU A 353 -12.89 -18.80 12.61
N PRO A 354 -13.36 -20.04 12.87
CA PRO A 354 -12.66 -20.96 13.77
C PRO A 354 -11.24 -21.27 13.31
N GLU A 355 -10.28 -21.33 14.25
CA GLU A 355 -8.85 -21.55 13.96
C GLU A 355 -8.50 -23.03 13.70
N ASP A 356 -9.36 -23.73 12.96
CA ASP A 356 -9.21 -25.12 12.56
C ASP A 356 -8.59 -25.18 11.15
N GLU A 357 -7.27 -25.25 11.07
CA GLU A 357 -6.54 -25.35 9.80
C GLU A 357 -6.75 -26.69 9.07
N GLU A 358 -7.38 -27.69 9.68
CA GLU A 358 -7.76 -28.94 9.01
C GLU A 358 -9.08 -28.78 8.23
N ARG A 359 -10.01 -27.95 8.73
CA ARG A 359 -11.28 -27.61 8.07
C ARG A 359 -11.19 -26.38 7.17
N PHE A 360 -10.34 -25.41 7.52
CA PHE A 360 -10.30 -24.07 6.91
C PHE A 360 -8.87 -23.63 6.47
N PRO A 361 -8.10 -24.45 5.74
CA PRO A 361 -6.73 -24.09 5.37
C PRO A 361 -6.64 -22.80 4.50
N VAL A 362 -7.46 -22.66 3.47
CA VAL A 362 -7.43 -21.48 2.57
C VAL A 362 -8.07 -20.28 3.25
N ALA A 363 -9.16 -20.43 4.00
CA ALA A 363 -9.81 -19.32 4.67
C ALA A 363 -8.97 -18.77 5.84
N THR A 364 -8.24 -19.64 6.58
CA THR A 364 -7.31 -19.19 7.63
C THR A 364 -6.09 -18.49 7.01
N TRP A 365 -5.53 -19.01 5.91
CA TRP A 365 -4.49 -18.33 5.14
C TRP A 365 -4.97 -16.97 4.62
N PHE A 366 -6.14 -16.92 3.99
CA PHE A 366 -6.68 -15.69 3.40
C PHE A 366 -7.06 -14.65 4.47
N ARG A 367 -7.54 -15.09 5.65
CA ARG A 367 -7.73 -14.23 6.83
C ARG A 367 -6.41 -13.57 7.21
N ARG A 368 -5.31 -14.33 7.32
CA ARG A 368 -3.95 -13.79 7.58
C ARG A 368 -3.45 -12.87 6.46
N LEU A 369 -3.70 -13.21 5.19
CA LEU A 369 -3.36 -12.34 4.04
C LEU A 369 -4.04 -10.97 4.17
N LEU A 370 -5.33 -10.93 4.52
CA LEU A 370 -6.01 -9.65 4.74
C LEU A 370 -5.57 -8.96 6.04
N SER A 371 -5.45 -9.65 7.17
CA SER A 371 -5.17 -9.02 8.47
C SER A 371 -3.72 -8.58 8.66
N GLU A 372 -2.76 -9.28 8.06
CA GLU A 372 -1.32 -9.11 8.29
C GLU A 372 -0.52 -8.93 6.99
N GLY A 373 -1.03 -9.41 5.85
CA GLY A 373 -0.34 -9.33 4.56
C GLY A 373 -0.44 -7.98 3.85
N ILE A 374 -1.41 -7.12 4.18
CA ILE A 374 -1.61 -5.83 3.51
C ILE A 374 -0.91 -4.70 4.28
N GLN A 375 0.15 -4.14 3.69
CA GLN A 375 1.04 -3.17 4.33
C GLN A 375 1.08 -1.85 3.55
N ARG A 376 0.47 -0.79 4.09
CA ARG A 376 0.57 0.57 3.55
C ARG A 376 1.81 1.26 4.13
N LEU A 377 2.86 1.40 3.32
CA LEU A 377 4.10 2.03 3.76
C LEU A 377 3.86 3.53 3.95
N ALA A 378 4.09 3.99 5.17
CA ALA A 378 3.88 5.35 5.64
C ALA A 378 5.13 5.77 6.45
N LEU A 379 6.28 5.78 5.75
CA LEU A 379 7.60 5.92 6.35
C LEU A 379 7.72 7.21 7.18
N SER A 380 7.98 7.05 8.48
CA SER A 380 8.20 8.14 9.41
C SER A 380 9.69 8.33 9.63
N SER A 381 10.26 9.34 8.98
CA SER A 381 11.68 9.65 9.10
C SER A 381 12.07 10.19 10.48
N GLU A 382 11.10 10.62 11.28
CA GLU A 382 11.29 10.86 12.72
C GLU A 382 11.49 9.52 13.47
N ALA A 383 10.62 8.53 13.23
CA ALA A 383 10.74 7.21 13.87
C ALA A 383 11.99 6.44 13.40
N MET A 384 12.37 6.56 12.12
CA MET A 384 13.60 5.95 11.57
C MET A 384 14.91 6.59 12.07
N ARG A 385 14.85 7.82 12.62
CA ARG A 385 16.01 8.48 13.22
C ARG A 385 16.34 7.94 14.61
N LEU A 386 15.30 7.63 15.40
CA LEU A 386 15.43 7.20 16.79
C LEU A 386 15.99 5.77 16.90
N PRO A 387 16.69 5.42 18.01
CA PRO A 387 17.01 4.03 18.31
C PRO A 387 15.75 3.18 18.43
N SER A 388 15.73 2.04 17.75
CA SER A 388 14.57 1.16 17.64
C SER A 388 14.51 0.17 18.81
N PRO A 389 13.40 0.06 19.56
CA PRO A 389 13.26 -0.90 20.66
C PRO A 389 13.34 -2.35 20.15
N PRO A 390 13.82 -3.31 20.97
CA PRO A 390 13.82 -4.73 20.62
C PRO A 390 12.37 -5.24 20.46
N SER A 391 11.93 -5.33 19.20
CA SER A 391 10.52 -5.54 18.85
C SER A 391 10.13 -7.02 18.79
N ARG A 392 8.89 -7.32 19.18
CA ARG A 392 8.25 -8.63 18.94
C ARG A 392 7.62 -8.74 17.54
N ALA A 393 7.64 -7.68 16.74
CA ALA A 393 7.04 -7.65 15.41
C ALA A 393 7.78 -8.59 14.43
N LYS A 394 7.06 -9.55 13.85
CA LYS A 394 7.60 -10.51 12.88
C LYS A 394 7.61 -9.93 11.47
N GLY A 395 8.58 -9.06 11.17
CA GLY A 395 8.79 -8.51 9.82
C GLY A 395 8.99 -7.00 9.80
N TYR A 396 9.01 -6.43 8.60
CA TYR A 396 9.22 -5.01 8.34
C TYR A 396 8.02 -4.16 8.79
N LEU A 397 8.25 -3.11 9.59
CA LEU A 397 7.18 -2.20 10.02
C LEU A 397 6.90 -1.12 8.96
N PRO A 398 5.62 -0.76 8.70
CA PRO A 398 5.28 0.17 7.61
C PRO A 398 5.78 1.60 7.77
N ASP A 399 6.18 2.00 8.97
CA ASP A 399 6.79 3.31 9.27
C ASP A 399 8.32 3.31 9.11
N GLY A 400 8.93 2.14 8.87
CA GLY A 400 10.38 1.94 8.81
C GLY A 400 11.08 1.91 10.17
N SER A 401 10.37 2.05 11.29
CA SER A 401 10.97 2.24 12.63
C SER A 401 11.84 1.07 13.11
N ASN A 402 11.64 -0.14 12.59
CA ASN A 402 12.48 -1.31 12.89
C ASN A 402 13.56 -1.61 11.84
N LEU A 403 13.83 -0.70 10.91
CA LEU A 403 14.91 -0.81 9.92
C LEU A 403 16.26 -1.28 10.52
N PRO A 404 16.73 -0.79 11.70
CA PRO A 404 17.96 -1.29 12.32
C PRO A 404 17.94 -2.77 12.71
N TRP A 405 16.76 -3.32 13.06
CA TRP A 405 16.61 -4.74 13.40
C TRP A 405 16.53 -5.63 12.17
N ILE A 406 15.93 -5.15 11.07
CA ILE A 406 15.90 -5.90 9.81
C ILE A 406 17.30 -5.99 9.21
N VAL A 407 18.07 -4.89 9.19
CA VAL A 407 19.46 -4.88 8.74
C VAL A 407 20.32 -5.83 9.60
N HIS A 408 20.17 -5.82 10.92
CA HIS A 408 20.88 -6.75 11.80
C HIS A 408 20.48 -8.23 11.58
N THR A 409 19.22 -8.48 11.22
CA THR A 409 18.75 -9.84 10.89
C THR A 409 19.38 -10.35 9.58
N LEU A 410 19.64 -9.45 8.61
CA LEU A 410 20.42 -9.79 7.41
C LEU A 410 21.91 -9.96 7.74
N GLU A 411 22.49 -9.09 8.57
CA GLU A 411 23.87 -9.19 9.06
C GLU A 411 24.16 -10.56 9.69
N ALA A 412 23.28 -11.03 10.59
CA ALA A 412 23.44 -12.29 11.30
C ALA A 412 23.08 -13.55 10.49
N SER A 413 22.08 -13.49 9.59
CA SER A 413 21.52 -14.69 8.94
C SER A 413 21.62 -14.72 7.41
N HIS A 414 21.83 -13.57 6.75
CA HIS A 414 21.84 -13.44 5.29
C HIS A 414 22.89 -12.41 4.80
N PRO A 415 24.17 -12.51 5.22
CA PRO A 415 25.18 -11.47 4.99
C PRO A 415 25.45 -11.18 3.51
N ASP A 416 25.20 -12.15 2.62
CA ASP A 416 25.25 -11.94 1.18
C ASP A 416 24.19 -10.93 0.72
N ARG A 417 22.94 -11.06 1.18
CA ARG A 417 21.85 -10.13 0.87
C ARG A 417 22.09 -8.74 1.46
N LEU A 418 22.72 -8.65 2.63
CA LEU A 418 23.13 -7.38 3.22
C LEU A 418 24.14 -6.66 2.30
N ARG A 419 25.15 -7.38 1.83
CA ARG A 419 26.17 -6.85 0.92
C ARG A 419 25.58 -6.43 -0.43
N ASP A 420 24.69 -7.24 -0.99
CA ASP A 420 24.02 -6.94 -2.26
C ASP A 420 23.08 -5.72 -2.14
N TRP A 421 22.43 -5.52 -0.98
CA TRP A 421 21.66 -4.30 -0.68
C TRP A 421 22.55 -3.06 -0.55
N VAL A 422 23.66 -3.16 0.21
CA VAL A 422 24.60 -2.04 0.36
C VAL A 422 25.19 -1.63 -1.00
N ALA A 423 25.51 -2.61 -1.86
CA ALA A 423 25.99 -2.33 -3.23
C ALA A 423 24.94 -1.58 -4.08
N HIS A 424 23.67 -1.94 -3.98
CA HIS A 424 22.58 -1.24 -4.68
C HIS A 424 22.34 0.17 -4.12
N VAL A 425 22.40 0.35 -2.79
CA VAL A 425 22.36 1.68 -2.15
C VAL A 425 23.53 2.58 -2.60
N GLN A 426 24.71 2.01 -2.86
CA GLN A 426 25.89 2.74 -3.34
C GLN A 426 25.74 3.32 -4.75
N GLU A 427 24.78 2.86 -5.56
CA GLU A 427 24.47 3.47 -6.86
C GLU A 427 23.84 4.86 -6.69
N ALA A 428 22.97 5.02 -5.68
CA ALA A 428 22.38 6.30 -5.30
C ALA A 428 23.29 7.14 -4.38
N LEU A 429 24.08 6.49 -3.51
CA LEU A 429 24.93 7.10 -2.49
C LEU A 429 26.39 6.61 -2.58
N PRO A 430 27.14 7.01 -3.62
CA PRO A 430 28.46 6.45 -3.92
C PRO A 430 29.54 6.74 -2.87
N ASP A 431 29.33 7.67 -1.95
CA ASP A 431 30.26 7.97 -0.86
C ASP A 431 30.09 7.06 0.37
N VAL A 432 28.98 6.33 0.47
CA VAL A 432 28.75 5.34 1.53
C VAL A 432 29.66 4.14 1.28
N GLU A 433 30.43 3.73 2.27
CA GLU A 433 31.28 2.55 2.24
C GLU A 433 30.52 1.31 2.72
N ARG A 434 29.79 1.45 3.84
CA ARG A 434 29.05 0.37 4.50
C ARG A 434 27.97 0.90 5.44
N ILE A 435 27.01 0.04 5.76
CA ILE A 435 25.90 0.33 6.69
C ILE A 435 25.96 -0.71 7.81
N GLU A 436 26.18 -0.24 9.03
CA GLU A 436 26.29 -1.03 10.25
C GLU A 436 25.02 -0.88 11.11
N THR A 437 24.83 -1.79 12.07
CA THR A 437 23.85 -1.61 13.14
C THR A 437 24.57 -1.57 14.48
N ARG A 438 24.17 -0.66 15.37
CA ARG A 438 24.72 -0.57 16.73
C ARG A 438 23.62 -0.62 17.75
N GLU A 439 23.89 -1.31 18.85
CA GLU A 439 22.97 -1.45 19.97
C GLU A 439 23.43 -0.56 21.12
N ARG A 440 22.50 -0.11 21.97
CA ARG A 440 22.78 0.58 23.23
C ARG A 440 22.67 -0.40 24.38
N GLU A 441 23.62 -0.37 25.30
CA GLU A 441 23.68 -1.34 26.39
C GLU A 441 22.59 -1.08 27.44
N GLU A 442 22.23 0.18 27.64
CA GLU A 442 21.30 0.65 28.67
C GLU A 442 19.87 0.12 28.48
N ASP A 443 19.40 0.03 27.23
CA ASP A 443 18.00 -0.29 26.89
C ASP A 443 17.85 -1.28 25.72
N ARG A 444 18.96 -1.86 25.24
CA ARG A 444 19.02 -2.80 24.11
C ARG A 444 18.44 -2.23 22.79
N HIS A 445 18.23 -0.92 22.66
CA HIS A 445 17.70 -0.34 21.41
C HIS A 445 18.78 -0.30 20.33
N ARG A 446 18.39 -0.47 19.06
CA ARG A 446 19.31 -0.59 17.92
C ARG A 446 19.10 0.54 16.92
N TYR A 447 20.19 1.11 16.42
CA TYR A 447 20.19 2.22 15.45
C TYR A 447 21.11 1.90 14.25
N LEU A 448 20.86 2.56 13.11
CA LEU A 448 21.74 2.47 11.94
C LEU A 448 22.95 3.38 12.10
N VAL A 449 24.07 2.96 11.53
CA VAL A 449 25.27 3.77 11.36
C VAL A 449 25.76 3.64 9.92
N LEU A 450 25.83 4.78 9.22
CA LEU A 450 26.39 4.88 7.88
C LEU A 450 27.87 5.25 7.99
N VAL A 451 28.74 4.47 7.40
CA VAL A 451 30.17 4.78 7.30
C VAL A 451 30.51 5.16 5.87
N TYR A 452 31.20 6.27 5.70
CA TYR A 452 31.56 6.86 4.41
C TYR A 452 33.03 6.60 4.09
N LYS A 453 33.38 6.59 2.79
CA LYS A 453 34.73 6.26 2.26
C LYS A 453 35.85 7.20 2.72
N ASN A 454 35.52 8.32 3.36
CA ASN A 454 36.45 9.25 4.00
C ASN A 454 36.64 9.00 5.51
N GLY A 455 36.09 7.90 6.05
CA GLY A 455 36.10 7.54 7.47
C GLY A 455 35.00 8.20 8.31
N LEU A 456 34.20 9.12 7.75
CA LEU A 456 33.10 9.75 8.47
C LEU A 456 32.03 8.70 8.83
N THR A 457 31.58 8.72 10.08
CA THR A 457 30.62 7.77 10.64
C THR A 457 29.41 8.53 11.17
N ILE A 458 28.22 8.28 10.62
CA ILE A 458 27.00 9.04 10.89
C ILE A 458 25.89 8.11 11.43
N PRO A 459 25.38 8.31 12.65
CA PRO A 459 24.23 7.57 13.18
C PRO A 459 22.90 8.08 12.60
N SER A 460 21.87 7.22 12.59
CA SER A 460 20.55 7.46 11.98
C SER A 460 19.95 8.85 12.24
N TRP A 461 20.05 9.37 13.47
CA TRP A 461 19.47 10.68 13.84
C TRP A 461 20.13 11.89 13.17
N LEU A 462 21.34 11.75 12.62
CA LEU A 462 22.03 12.78 11.83
C LEU A 462 21.88 12.56 10.31
N VAL A 463 21.19 11.50 9.87
CA VAL A 463 20.98 11.20 8.45
C VAL A 463 19.81 12.03 7.89
N SER A 464 19.88 12.37 6.60
CA SER A 464 18.82 13.09 5.89
C SER A 464 17.57 12.21 5.71
N ASP A 465 16.40 12.86 5.62
CA ASP A 465 15.11 12.21 5.42
C ASP A 465 15.12 11.30 4.18
N GLY A 466 15.47 11.85 3.02
CA GLY A 466 15.53 11.12 1.75
C GLY A 466 16.50 9.94 1.74
N THR A 467 17.59 9.98 2.51
CA THR A 467 18.47 8.81 2.68
C THR A 467 17.79 7.73 3.52
N LEU A 468 17.15 8.06 4.64
CA LEU A 468 16.42 7.07 5.43
C LEU A 468 15.27 6.43 4.64
N ARG A 469 14.53 7.21 3.84
CA ARG A 469 13.50 6.71 2.91
C ARG A 469 14.09 5.78 1.84
N LEU A 470 15.22 6.15 1.24
CA LEU A 470 15.95 5.32 0.27
C LEU A 470 16.35 3.97 0.88
N LEU A 471 16.97 3.96 2.07
CA LEU A 471 17.35 2.73 2.78
C LEU A 471 16.12 1.86 3.09
N ALA A 472 15.05 2.49 3.57
CA ALA A 472 13.79 1.83 3.91
C ALA A 472 13.13 1.14 2.70
N LEU A 473 12.97 1.85 1.58
CA LEU A 473 12.31 1.33 0.38
C LEU A 473 13.17 0.29 -0.36
N THR A 474 14.49 0.49 -0.42
CA THR A 474 15.39 -0.47 -1.10
C THR A 474 15.60 -1.76 -0.34
N LEU A 475 15.49 -1.77 1.00
CA LEU A 475 15.74 -2.99 1.77
C LEU A 475 14.71 -4.10 1.45
N LEU A 476 13.49 -3.74 1.07
CA LEU A 476 12.36 -4.66 0.87
C LEU A 476 12.69 -5.82 -0.08
N ALA A 477 13.38 -5.58 -1.19
CA ALA A 477 13.77 -6.62 -2.16
C ALA A 477 14.69 -7.70 -1.55
N TYR A 478 15.45 -7.34 -0.52
CA TYR A 478 16.45 -8.19 0.13
C TYR A 478 15.89 -8.92 1.36
N ILE A 479 14.68 -8.60 1.84
CA ILE A 479 14.08 -9.28 2.99
C ILE A 479 13.75 -10.75 2.61
N PRO A 480 14.22 -11.75 3.37
CA PRO A 480 13.90 -13.15 3.11
C PRO A 480 12.41 -13.42 3.33
N ASN A 481 11.79 -14.14 2.39
CA ASN A 481 10.38 -14.55 2.45
C ASN A 481 9.37 -13.40 2.59
N LEU A 482 9.71 -12.18 2.14
CA LEU A 482 8.76 -11.06 2.05
C LEU A 482 7.56 -11.49 1.20
N SER A 483 6.35 -11.28 1.72
CA SER A 483 5.08 -11.71 1.10
C SER A 483 3.93 -10.79 1.50
N GLY A 484 2.78 -10.91 0.83
CA GLY A 484 1.63 -10.02 1.01
C GLY A 484 1.51 -8.96 -0.09
N LEU A 485 0.94 -7.79 0.24
CA LEU A 485 0.70 -6.65 -0.66
C LEU A 485 1.17 -5.36 0.01
N TYR A 486 2.19 -4.74 -0.60
CA TYR A 486 2.73 -3.45 -0.20
C TYR A 486 2.08 -2.33 -1.02
N LEU A 487 1.44 -1.39 -0.33
CA LEU A 487 0.86 -0.18 -0.90
C LEU A 487 1.84 0.96 -0.63
N VAL A 488 2.34 1.59 -1.68
CA VAL A 488 3.39 2.63 -1.61
C VAL A 488 2.90 3.86 -2.35
N GLU A 489 2.90 5.01 -1.68
CA GLU A 489 2.42 6.29 -2.21
C GLU A 489 3.57 7.30 -2.20
N GLU A 490 3.77 7.95 -3.34
CA GLU A 490 4.81 8.97 -3.59
C GLU A 490 6.21 8.55 -3.09
N PRO A 491 6.75 7.41 -3.55
CA PRO A 491 8.10 6.95 -3.17
C PRO A 491 9.19 7.99 -3.45
N GLU A 492 8.99 8.86 -4.45
CA GLU A 492 9.89 9.95 -4.80
C GLU A 492 9.92 11.11 -3.78
N ASN A 493 8.91 11.23 -2.91
CA ASN A 493 8.70 12.43 -2.10
C ASN A 493 9.76 12.55 -1.00
N GLY A 494 10.45 13.69 -0.96
CA GLY A 494 11.60 13.94 -0.07
C GLY A 494 12.93 13.34 -0.55
N ILE A 495 13.00 12.73 -1.74
CA ILE A 495 14.17 12.01 -2.24
C ILE A 495 14.83 12.72 -3.42
N HIS A 496 16.15 12.71 -3.49
CA HIS A 496 16.90 13.31 -4.59
C HIS A 496 16.65 12.53 -5.91
N PRO A 497 16.36 13.19 -7.05
CA PRO A 497 15.93 12.50 -8.28
C PRO A 497 16.81 11.35 -8.76
N ARG A 498 18.15 11.43 -8.60
CA ARG A 498 19.07 10.34 -8.97
C ARG A 498 18.89 9.05 -8.17
N ALA A 499 18.29 9.10 -6.97
CA ALA A 499 18.04 7.94 -6.13
C ALA A 499 16.66 7.30 -6.36
N VAL A 500 15.79 7.96 -7.15
CA VAL A 500 14.45 7.46 -7.48
C VAL A 500 14.52 6.23 -8.40
N GLU A 501 15.55 6.14 -9.23
CA GLU A 501 15.87 4.98 -10.07
C GLU A 501 16.15 3.73 -9.24
N THR A 502 17.10 3.79 -8.30
CA THR A 502 17.44 2.73 -7.34
C THR A 502 16.21 2.23 -6.56
N ILE A 503 15.30 3.14 -6.18
CA ILE A 503 14.06 2.78 -5.48
C ILE A 503 13.10 2.04 -6.42
N TYR A 504 12.91 2.52 -7.64
CA TYR A 504 12.08 1.85 -8.64
C TYR A 504 12.59 0.45 -8.96
N GLN A 505 13.89 0.33 -9.27
CA GLN A 505 14.54 -0.96 -9.56
C GLN A 505 14.42 -1.94 -8.38
N SER A 506 14.50 -1.44 -7.15
CA SER A 506 14.29 -2.28 -5.96
C SER A 506 12.84 -2.73 -5.80
N LEU A 507 11.87 -1.83 -5.97
CA LEU A 507 10.46 -2.14 -5.74
C LEU A 507 9.88 -3.07 -6.83
N SER A 508 10.32 -2.92 -8.08
CA SER A 508 10.00 -3.88 -9.15
C SER A 508 10.66 -5.25 -8.90
N SER A 509 11.87 -5.28 -8.32
CA SER A 509 12.59 -6.50 -7.91
C SER A 509 12.04 -7.20 -6.65
N VAL A 510 10.89 -6.77 -6.09
CA VAL A 510 10.21 -7.52 -5.03
C VAL A 510 9.48 -8.72 -5.64
N TYR A 511 10.11 -9.90 -5.61
CA TYR A 511 9.56 -11.13 -6.22
C TYR A 511 8.58 -11.93 -5.34
N GLY A 512 8.67 -11.81 -4.01
CA GLY A 512 7.86 -12.62 -3.08
C GLY A 512 6.52 -11.99 -2.65
N ALA A 513 6.37 -10.67 -2.84
CA ALA A 513 5.19 -9.91 -2.47
C ALA A 513 4.64 -9.13 -3.68
N HIS A 514 3.41 -8.64 -3.56
CA HIS A 514 2.86 -7.66 -4.49
C HIS A 514 3.22 -6.24 -4.06
N VAL A 515 3.41 -5.34 -5.03
CA VAL A 515 3.67 -3.91 -4.82
C VAL A 515 2.77 -3.08 -5.72
N LEU A 516 2.01 -2.17 -5.14
CA LEU A 516 1.22 -1.16 -5.85
C LEU A 516 1.79 0.22 -5.54
N LEU A 517 2.34 0.87 -6.57
CA LEU A 517 3.15 2.08 -6.46
C LEU A 517 2.43 3.28 -7.07
N ALA A 518 1.74 4.08 -6.25
CA ALA A 518 1.18 5.36 -6.73
C ALA A 518 2.26 6.44 -6.74
N THR A 519 2.45 7.07 -7.90
CA THR A 519 3.52 8.06 -8.13
C THR A 519 3.03 9.19 -9.04
N HIS A 520 3.73 10.31 -8.97
CA HIS A 520 3.63 11.43 -9.91
C HIS A 520 4.98 11.70 -10.62
N SER A 521 6.03 10.95 -10.31
CA SER A 521 7.39 11.13 -10.82
C SER A 521 7.53 10.78 -12.31
N PRO A 522 7.85 11.75 -13.19
CA PRO A 522 8.17 11.46 -14.60
C PRO A 522 9.35 10.50 -14.77
N VAL A 523 10.26 10.45 -13.77
CA VAL A 523 11.40 9.51 -13.75
C VAL A 523 10.88 8.07 -13.61
N ILE A 524 9.97 7.81 -12.68
CA ILE A 524 9.39 6.46 -12.50
C ILE A 524 8.59 6.05 -13.74
N LEU A 525 7.79 6.96 -14.30
CA LEU A 525 7.08 6.68 -15.54
C LEU A 525 8.03 6.37 -16.70
N GLY A 526 9.15 7.08 -16.83
CA GLY A 526 10.16 6.85 -17.87
C GLY A 526 10.87 5.49 -17.79
N MET A 527 10.84 4.81 -16.63
CA MET A 527 11.43 3.48 -16.43
C MET A 527 10.40 2.35 -16.49
N ALA A 528 9.10 2.64 -16.32
CA ALA A 528 8.05 1.65 -16.22
C ALA A 528 7.66 1.05 -17.59
N HIS A 529 7.48 -0.27 -17.64
CA HIS A 529 6.94 -0.92 -18.84
C HIS A 529 5.42 -0.66 -18.93
N PRO A 530 4.82 -0.48 -20.14
CA PRO A 530 3.39 -0.22 -20.25
C PRO A 530 2.47 -1.25 -19.59
N SER A 531 2.88 -2.53 -19.51
CA SER A 531 2.12 -3.56 -18.78
C SER A 531 2.21 -3.46 -17.25
N GLU A 532 3.10 -2.62 -16.70
CA GLU A 532 3.18 -2.32 -15.27
C GLU A 532 2.33 -1.08 -14.92
N LEU A 533 1.98 -0.24 -15.91
CA LEU A 533 1.19 0.96 -15.70
C LEU A 533 -0.30 0.63 -15.51
N LEU A 534 -0.91 1.22 -14.48
CA LEU A 534 -2.34 1.44 -14.39
C LEU A 534 -2.61 2.94 -14.54
N CYS A 535 -3.23 3.34 -15.66
CA CYS A 535 -3.62 4.72 -15.94
C CYS A 535 -4.97 5.04 -15.31
N PHE A 536 -5.03 6.12 -14.51
CA PHE A 536 -6.22 6.60 -13.80
C PHE A 536 -6.65 7.97 -14.32
N ALA A 537 -7.83 8.02 -14.92
CA ALA A 537 -8.46 9.25 -15.38
C ALA A 537 -9.86 9.42 -14.77
N ARG A 538 -10.45 10.62 -14.89
CA ARG A 538 -11.85 10.85 -14.49
C ARG A 538 -12.66 11.42 -15.65
N ASN A 539 -13.83 10.85 -15.87
CA ASN A 539 -14.75 11.35 -16.90
C ASN A 539 -15.48 12.63 -16.44
N LYS A 540 -16.37 13.20 -17.28
CA LYS A 540 -17.08 14.46 -17.00
C LYS A 540 -18.04 14.35 -15.81
N GLU A 541 -18.60 13.16 -15.58
CA GLU A 541 -19.40 12.82 -14.40
C GLU A 541 -18.52 12.52 -13.16
N GLY A 542 -17.22 12.78 -13.26
CA GLY A 542 -16.25 12.66 -12.18
C GLY A 542 -15.92 11.22 -11.78
N ALA A 543 -16.34 10.20 -12.54
CA ALA A 543 -16.10 8.80 -12.22
C ALA A 543 -14.70 8.36 -12.67
N THR A 544 -13.97 7.68 -11.78
CA THR A 544 -12.67 7.11 -12.09
C THR A 544 -12.79 5.99 -13.12
N ASP A 545 -11.98 6.07 -14.18
CA ASP A 545 -11.66 4.95 -15.07
C ASP A 545 -10.23 4.47 -14.80
N ILE A 546 -10.00 3.16 -14.96
CA ILE A 546 -8.68 2.52 -14.78
C ILE A 546 -8.42 1.63 -15.99
N VAL A 547 -7.28 1.82 -16.65
CA VAL A 547 -6.87 1.05 -17.83
C VAL A 547 -5.41 0.64 -17.71
N SER A 548 -5.09 -0.61 -18.07
CA SER A 548 -3.72 -1.11 -18.12
C SER A 548 -2.95 -0.46 -19.28
N GLY A 549 -1.69 -0.07 -19.10
CA GLY A 549 -0.98 0.76 -20.08
C GLY A 549 -0.71 0.08 -21.44
N ASP A 550 -0.71 -1.25 -21.49
CA ASP A 550 -0.71 -2.07 -22.71
C ASP A 550 -2.08 -2.10 -23.44
N GLU A 551 -3.18 -1.84 -22.73
CA GLU A 551 -4.53 -1.68 -23.30
C GLU A 551 -4.86 -0.21 -23.64
N HIS A 552 -4.13 0.74 -23.09
CA HIS A 552 -4.43 2.18 -23.15
C HIS A 552 -4.37 2.75 -24.59
N PRO A 553 -5.43 3.43 -25.09
CA PRO A 553 -5.54 3.83 -26.51
C PRO A 553 -4.32 4.60 -27.05
N SER A 554 -3.83 5.59 -26.29
CA SER A 554 -2.69 6.43 -26.67
C SER A 554 -1.35 5.69 -26.64
N LEU A 555 -1.22 4.65 -25.80
CA LEU A 555 0.03 3.88 -25.66
C LEU A 555 0.12 2.74 -26.67
N LYS A 556 -1.02 2.18 -27.12
CA LYS A 556 -1.03 1.16 -28.17
C LYS A 556 -0.48 1.64 -29.52
N GLN A 557 -0.53 2.95 -29.79
CA GLN A 557 0.07 3.56 -30.99
C GLN A 557 1.44 4.19 -30.73
N TRP A 558 1.90 4.22 -29.48
CA TRP A 558 3.16 4.83 -29.08
C TRP A 558 4.35 3.96 -29.50
N ARG A 559 5.29 4.57 -30.23
CA ARG A 559 6.48 3.88 -30.79
C ARG A 559 7.78 4.22 -30.04
N GLY A 560 7.69 4.58 -28.76
CA GLY A 560 8.85 5.00 -27.95
C GLY A 560 9.44 6.36 -28.33
N THR A 561 8.77 7.16 -29.17
CA THR A 561 9.31 8.43 -29.74
C THR A 561 9.24 9.64 -28.81
N LEU A 562 8.56 9.50 -27.67
CA LEU A 562 8.42 10.45 -26.57
C LEU A 562 8.52 9.62 -25.29
N ASP A 563 9.16 10.08 -24.23
CA ASP A 563 9.17 9.33 -22.98
C ASP A 563 7.79 9.36 -22.29
N LEU A 564 7.53 8.36 -21.43
CA LEU A 564 6.25 8.21 -20.71
C LEU A 564 6.00 9.34 -19.71
N GLY A 565 7.06 9.97 -19.18
CA GLY A 565 6.97 11.16 -18.33
C GLY A 565 6.47 12.38 -19.09
N THR A 566 6.92 12.59 -20.33
CA THR A 566 6.43 13.64 -21.24
C THR A 566 4.98 13.37 -21.69
N LEU A 567 4.61 12.12 -21.95
CA LEU A 567 3.20 11.77 -22.21
C LEU A 567 2.29 12.04 -21.01
N PHE A 568 2.77 11.79 -19.79
CA PHE A 568 2.05 12.16 -18.57
C PHE A 568 1.96 13.68 -18.37
N ALA A 569 3.07 14.41 -18.57
CA ALA A 569 3.11 15.88 -18.46
C ALA A 569 2.21 16.60 -19.49
N SER A 570 1.92 15.96 -20.63
CA SER A 570 0.97 16.43 -21.65
C SER A 570 -0.48 16.04 -21.39
N GLY A 571 -0.79 15.33 -20.30
CA GLY A 571 -2.15 14.89 -19.96
C GLY A 571 -2.69 13.76 -20.83
N LEU A 572 -1.83 13.04 -21.57
CA LEU A 572 -2.25 11.95 -22.44
C LEU A 572 -2.41 10.59 -21.74
N LEU A 573 -2.05 10.50 -20.44
CA LEU A 573 -2.12 9.29 -19.61
C LEU A 573 -3.10 9.38 -18.43
N GLY A 574 -3.89 10.47 -18.35
CA GLY A 574 -5.10 10.54 -17.51
C GLY A 574 -5.58 11.95 -17.17
#